data_AF-C3MS62-F1
#
_entry.id   AF-C3MS62-F1
#
_cell.length_a   1.000
_cell.length_b   1.000
_cell.length_c   1.000
_cell.angle_alpha   90.00
_cell.angle_beta   90.00
_cell.angle_gamma   90.00
#
_symmetry.space_group_name_H-M   'P 1'
#
loop_
_entity.id
_entity.type
_entity.pdbx_description
1 polymer ?
#
loop_
_entity_poly.entity_id
_entity_poly.type
_entity_poly.pdbx_seq_one_letter_code
_entity_poly.pdbx_strand_id
1 'polypeptide(L)'
;MELKDECGCIVNRKYASDFLMKRLFSYKKKINAKKLGYFRIDNSRWFTLYRAQDGKIYYESSECPLLIITLEALCERYIENEGKINRDNSMEKLRQIKGFTTNQIVNEVVEKFINGVSNG
;
A
#
# COMPACT_ATOMS: atom_id res chain seq x y z
N MET A 1 10.87 -11.62 0.70
CA MET A 1 10.51 -12.04 -0.67
C MET A 1 10.85 -10.90 -1.63
N GLU A 2 11.52 -11.17 -2.76
CA GLU A 2 11.84 -10.12 -3.75
C GLU A 2 10.57 -9.75 -4.53
N LEU A 3 10.29 -8.45 -4.64
CA LEU A 3 9.17 -7.96 -5.45
C LEU A 3 9.55 -8.04 -6.93
N LYS A 4 8.74 -8.73 -7.72
CA LYS A 4 8.91 -8.82 -9.18
C LYS A 4 7.73 -8.19 -9.89
N ASP A 5 7.98 -7.56 -11.02
CA ASP A 5 6.91 -7.02 -11.86
C ASP A 5 6.33 -8.08 -12.82
N GLU A 6 5.40 -7.63 -13.68
CA GLU A 6 4.69 -8.49 -14.65
C GLU A 6 5.63 -9.20 -15.65
N CYS A 7 6.87 -8.74 -15.88
CA CYS A 7 7.85 -9.43 -16.72
C CYS A 7 8.89 -10.26 -15.92
N GLY A 8 8.75 -10.31 -14.60
CA GLY A 8 9.63 -11.08 -13.71
C GLY A 8 10.89 -10.34 -13.25
N CYS A 9 11.02 -9.06 -13.59
CA CYS A 9 12.16 -8.23 -13.18
C CYS A 9 12.05 -7.83 -11.71
N ILE A 10 13.18 -7.86 -11.00
CA ILE A 10 13.25 -7.40 -9.61
C ILE A 10 12.96 -5.89 -9.58
N VAL A 11 11.96 -5.50 -8.80
CA VAL A 11 11.58 -4.12 -8.58
C VAL A 11 12.22 -3.62 -7.29
N ASN A 12 12.95 -2.51 -7.40
CA ASN A 12 13.48 -1.79 -6.25
C ASN A 12 13.00 -0.33 -6.31
N ARG A 13 12.02 0.03 -5.49
CA ARG A 13 11.46 1.40 -5.43
C ARG A 13 12.08 2.18 -4.28
N LYS A 14 12.76 3.27 -4.62
CA LYS A 14 13.53 4.09 -3.67
C LYS A 14 13.05 5.53 -3.61
N TYR A 15 12.54 6.07 -4.71
CA TYR A 15 12.05 7.44 -4.83
C TYR A 15 10.53 7.45 -4.89
N ALA A 16 9.91 8.53 -4.41
CA ALA A 16 8.46 8.72 -4.47
C ALA A 16 7.90 8.54 -5.89
N SER A 17 8.64 8.96 -6.92
CA SER A 17 8.29 8.78 -8.33
C SER A 17 8.13 7.31 -8.73
N ASP A 18 8.94 6.41 -8.17
CA ASP A 18 8.95 4.99 -8.56
C ASP A 18 7.60 4.34 -8.24
N PHE A 19 6.98 4.75 -7.13
CA PHE A 19 5.65 4.29 -6.70
C PHE A 19 4.52 4.84 -7.58
N LEU A 20 4.72 6.00 -8.21
CA LEU A 20 3.73 6.61 -9.11
C LEU A 20 3.83 6.09 -10.54
N MET A 21 5.04 5.74 -11.00
CA MET A 21 5.27 5.20 -12.35
C MET A 21 4.57 3.87 -12.58
N LYS A 22 4.57 2.99 -11.58
CA LYS A 22 3.92 1.68 -11.66
C LYS A 22 3.30 1.31 -10.32
N ARG A 23 1.96 1.20 -10.33
CA ARG A 23 1.16 0.75 -9.17
C ARG A 23 1.03 -0.77 -9.22
N LEU A 24 1.83 -1.47 -8.42
CA LEU A 24 1.89 -2.94 -8.42
C LEU A 24 0.76 -3.56 -7.61
N PHE A 25 0.21 -2.81 -6.66
CA PHE A 25 -0.83 -3.28 -5.74
C PHE A 25 -2.19 -2.64 -6.00
N SER A 26 -2.31 -1.86 -7.08
CA SER A 26 -3.62 -1.40 -7.54
C SER A 26 -4.51 -2.59 -7.88
N TYR A 27 -5.68 -2.64 -7.25
CA TYR A 27 -6.70 -3.64 -7.51
C TYR A 27 -7.20 -3.49 -8.95
N LYS A 28 -7.10 -4.58 -9.71
CA LYS A 28 -7.70 -4.72 -11.04
C LYS A 28 -8.83 -5.73 -10.88
N LYS A 29 -10.01 -5.49 -11.48
CA LYS A 29 -11.20 -6.39 -11.39
C LYS A 29 -10.92 -7.87 -11.73
N LYS A 30 -9.80 -8.17 -12.40
CA LYS A 30 -9.35 -9.53 -12.74
C LYS A 30 -8.75 -10.30 -11.55
N ILE A 31 -8.43 -9.62 -10.45
CA ILE A 31 -7.87 -10.23 -9.25
C ILE A 31 -9.04 -10.75 -8.41
N ASN A 32 -9.11 -12.08 -8.21
CA ASN A 32 -10.10 -12.66 -7.31
C ASN A 32 -9.72 -12.37 -5.85
N ALA A 33 -10.27 -11.28 -5.29
CA ALA A 33 -9.94 -10.81 -3.95
C ALA A 33 -11.19 -10.47 -3.12
N LYS A 34 -11.13 -10.78 -1.83
CA LYS A 34 -12.14 -10.40 -0.83
C LYS A 34 -11.91 -8.95 -0.43
N LYS A 35 -12.95 -8.11 -0.49
CA LYS A 35 -12.90 -6.75 0.06
C LYS A 35 -12.74 -6.81 1.58
N LEU A 36 -11.73 -6.11 2.11
CA LEU A 36 -11.45 -6.01 3.54
C LEU A 36 -12.18 -4.81 4.16
N GLY A 37 -12.20 -3.68 3.47
CA GLY A 37 -12.85 -2.48 3.99
C GLY A 37 -12.68 -1.26 3.09
N TYR A 38 -13.57 -0.29 3.27
CA TYR A 38 -13.49 1.04 2.66
C TYR A 38 -13.15 2.06 3.74
N PHE A 39 -12.17 2.91 3.44
CA PHE A 39 -11.58 3.84 4.39
C PHE A 39 -11.59 5.24 3.77
N ARG A 40 -12.30 6.16 4.41
CA ARG A 40 -12.28 7.58 4.08
C ARG A 40 -11.31 8.31 5.01
N ILE A 41 -10.45 9.13 4.43
CA ILE A 41 -9.52 10.02 5.14
C ILE A 41 -10.15 11.40 5.26
N ASP A 42 -10.57 11.95 4.12
CA ASP A 42 -11.23 13.25 4.05
C ASP A 42 -12.27 13.27 2.91
N ASN A 43 -12.76 14.45 2.55
CA ASN A 43 -13.75 14.59 1.50
C ASN A 43 -13.29 14.09 0.12
N SER A 44 -12.00 14.16 -0.16
CA SER A 44 -11.36 13.87 -1.45
C SER A 44 -10.52 12.59 -1.45
N ARG A 45 -10.03 12.16 -0.28
CA ARG A 45 -9.10 11.03 -0.15
C ARG A 45 -9.77 9.83 0.48
N TRP A 46 -9.75 8.72 -0.25
CA TRP A 46 -10.33 7.46 0.19
C TRP A 46 -9.56 6.28 -0.43
N PHE A 47 -9.65 5.12 0.21
CA PHE A 47 -9.16 3.87 -0.34
C PHE A 47 -9.99 2.66 0.12
N THR A 48 -9.96 1.60 -0.67
CA THR A 48 -10.50 0.28 -0.34
C THR A 48 -9.37 -0.72 -0.33
N LEU A 49 -9.36 -1.63 0.64
CA LEU A 49 -8.42 -2.75 0.67
C LEU A 49 -9.10 -4.05 0.27
N TYR A 50 -8.34 -4.91 -0.38
CA TYR A 50 -8.74 -6.23 -0.84
C TYR A 50 -7.63 -7.24 -0.50
N ARG A 51 -8.01 -8.45 -0.11
CA ARG A 51 -7.10 -9.59 0.09
C ARG A 51 -7.33 -10.63 -0.98
N ALA A 52 -6.31 -10.88 -1.79
CA ALA A 52 -6.33 -11.95 -2.78
C ALA A 52 -6.17 -13.32 -2.09
N GLN A 53 -6.48 -14.40 -2.83
CA GLN A 53 -6.34 -15.76 -2.32
C GLN A 53 -4.90 -16.14 -1.93
N ASP A 54 -3.90 -15.52 -2.56
CA ASP A 54 -2.48 -15.70 -2.22
C ASP A 54 -2.04 -14.89 -0.98
N GLY A 55 -2.98 -14.24 -0.28
CA GLY A 55 -2.73 -13.46 0.92
C GLY A 55 -2.25 -12.04 0.67
N LYS A 56 -1.95 -11.64 -0.58
CA LYS A 56 -1.52 -10.28 -0.90
C LYS A 56 -2.63 -9.26 -0.71
N ILE A 57 -2.23 -8.06 -0.31
CA ILE A 57 -3.12 -6.91 -0.15
C ILE A 57 -3.05 -6.05 -1.41
N TYR A 58 -4.22 -5.79 -1.98
CA TYR A 58 -4.43 -4.87 -3.09
C TYR A 58 -5.29 -3.70 -2.62
N TYR A 59 -5.20 -2.57 -3.31
CA TYR A 59 -5.98 -1.39 -2.97
C TYR A 59 -6.63 -0.74 -4.19
N GLU A 60 -7.73 -0.05 -3.96
CA GLU A 60 -8.30 0.93 -4.89
C GLU A 60 -8.36 2.27 -4.15
N SER A 61 -8.04 3.39 -4.79
CA SER A 61 -8.01 4.68 -4.10
C SER A 61 -8.39 5.85 -4.98
N SER A 62 -8.67 6.99 -4.35
CA SER A 62 -8.61 8.30 -5.02
C SER A 62 -7.23 8.58 -5.62
N GLU A 63 -7.16 9.44 -6.64
CA GLU A 63 -5.95 9.79 -7.40
C GLU A 63 -5.02 10.79 -6.66
N CYS A 64 -4.84 10.63 -5.35
CA CYS A 64 -3.91 11.45 -4.56
C CYS A 64 -2.52 10.79 -4.54
N PRO A 65 -1.45 11.45 -5.02
CA PRO A 65 -0.10 10.87 -5.05
C PRO A 65 0.40 10.42 -3.68
N LEU A 66 0.16 11.23 -2.64
CA LEU A 66 0.55 10.91 -1.27
C LEU A 66 -0.09 9.58 -0.80
N LEU A 67 -1.38 9.39 -1.11
CA LEU A 67 -2.13 8.20 -0.76
C LEU A 67 -1.61 6.98 -1.54
N ILE A 68 -1.40 7.12 -2.85
CA ILE A 68 -0.90 6.06 -3.71
C ILE A 68 0.48 5.57 -3.24
N ILE A 69 1.42 6.49 -3.01
CA ILE A 69 2.77 6.16 -2.54
C ILE A 69 2.69 5.43 -1.18
N THR A 70 1.85 5.94 -0.26
CA THR A 70 1.68 5.33 1.05
C THR A 70 1.16 3.91 0.92
N LEU A 71 0.07 3.69 0.18
CA LEU A 71 -0.56 2.37 0.04
C LEU A 71 0.36 1.35 -0.66
N GLU A 72 1.04 1.76 -1.73
CA GLU A 72 1.99 0.89 -2.43
C GLU A 72 3.13 0.46 -1.50
N ALA A 73 3.72 1.39 -0.74
CA ALA A 73 4.79 1.10 0.21
C ALA A 73 4.32 0.20 1.37
N LEU A 74 3.08 0.35 1.84
CA LEU A 74 2.51 -0.50 2.89
C LEU A 74 2.22 -1.91 2.37
N CYS A 75 1.70 -2.05 1.15
CA CYS A 75 1.53 -3.36 0.52
C CYS A 75 2.87 -4.07 0.30
N GLU A 76 3.91 -3.36 -0.14
CA GLU A 76 5.28 -3.90 -0.18
C GLU A 76 5.73 -4.39 1.18
N ARG A 77 5.60 -3.54 2.20
CA ARG A 77 6.06 -3.85 3.56
C ARG A 77 5.33 -5.05 4.15
N TYR A 78 4.03 -5.17 3.90
CA TYR A 78 3.23 -6.31 4.30
C TYR A 78 3.77 -7.61 3.70
N ILE A 79 4.15 -7.60 2.42
CA ILE A 79 4.70 -8.76 1.73
C ILE A 79 6.13 -9.07 2.17
N GLU A 80 6.97 -8.04 2.31
CA GLU A 80 8.35 -8.16 2.83
C GLU A 80 8.39 -8.86 4.19
N ASN A 81 7.37 -8.62 5.02
CA ASN A 81 7.23 -9.14 6.38
C ASN A 81 6.24 -10.31 6.51
N GLU A 82 5.99 -11.06 5.43
CA GLU A 82 5.18 -12.30 5.46
C GLU A 82 3.77 -12.10 6.05
N GLY A 83 3.14 -10.97 5.70
CA GLY A 83 1.80 -10.62 6.15
C GLY A 83 1.72 -9.96 7.53
N LYS A 84 2.87 -9.62 8.14
CA LYS A 84 2.92 -8.89 9.40
C LYS A 84 3.18 -7.41 9.14
N ILE A 85 2.33 -6.55 9.70
CA ILE A 85 2.51 -5.11 9.60
C ILE A 85 2.15 -4.44 10.93
N ASN A 86 2.94 -3.44 11.31
CA ASN A 86 2.66 -2.61 12.48
C ASN A 86 3.06 -1.17 12.18
N ARG A 87 2.72 -0.26 13.10
CA ARG A 87 2.95 1.16 12.90
C ARG A 87 4.45 1.48 12.70
N ASP A 88 5.31 0.91 13.54
CA ASP A 88 6.73 1.24 13.55
C ASP A 88 7.42 0.82 12.25
N ASN A 89 7.21 -0.43 11.82
CA ASN A 89 7.83 -0.95 10.60
C ASN A 89 7.28 -0.27 9.33
N SER A 90 6.03 0.19 9.38
CA SER A 90 5.36 0.93 8.31
C SER A 90 5.94 2.33 8.17
N MET A 91 6.06 3.04 9.29
CA MET A 91 6.64 4.38 9.32
C MET A 91 8.13 4.37 8.96
N GLU A 92 8.86 3.32 9.36
CA GLU A 92 10.26 3.13 8.94
C GLU A 92 10.38 3.03 7.41
N LYS A 93 9.58 2.17 6.76
CA LYS A 93 9.58 2.02 5.29
C LYS A 93 9.28 3.34 4.61
N LEU A 94 8.25 4.06 5.06
CA LEU A 94 7.83 5.33 4.45
C LEU A 94 8.91 6.41 4.57
N ARG A 95 9.64 6.47 5.69
CA ARG A 95 10.75 7.42 5.89
C ARG A 95 11.96 7.14 5.00
N GLN A 96 12.12 5.90 4.53
CA GLN A 96 13.22 5.53 3.63
C GLN A 96 12.96 5.95 2.17
N ILE A 97 11.72 6.34 1.83
CA ILE A 97 11.37 6.78 0.48
C ILE A 97 11.89 8.18 0.23
N LYS A 98 12.83 8.32 -0.69
CA LYS A 98 13.41 9.61 -1.06
C LYS A 98 12.37 10.50 -1.74
N GLY A 99 12.27 11.75 -1.27
CA GLY A 99 11.31 12.73 -1.80
C GLY A 99 9.88 12.54 -1.28
N PHE A 100 9.67 11.67 -0.28
CA PHE A 100 8.38 11.49 0.38
C PHE A 100 8.41 12.10 1.78
N THR A 101 7.39 12.87 2.14
CA THR A 101 7.28 13.50 3.46
C THR A 101 6.13 12.87 4.24
N THR A 102 6.43 12.35 5.43
CA THR A 102 5.41 11.84 6.34
C THR A 102 4.69 12.99 7.04
N ASN A 103 3.35 13.00 6.99
CA ASN A 103 2.51 14.00 7.64
C ASN A 103 1.29 13.33 8.32
N GLN A 104 0.35 14.13 8.83
CA GLN A 104 -0.84 13.61 9.50
C GLN A 104 -1.69 12.69 8.61
N ILE A 105 -1.84 13.01 7.33
CA ILE A 105 -2.59 12.18 6.37
C ILE A 105 -1.92 10.82 6.23
N VAL A 106 -0.60 10.79 6.09
CA VAL A 106 0.16 9.52 6.01
C VAL A 106 -0.05 8.69 7.28
N ASN A 107 0.03 9.32 8.45
CA ASN A 107 -0.19 8.64 9.72
C ASN A 107 -1.59 8.02 9.81
N GLU A 108 -2.63 8.75 9.37
CA GLU A 108 -4.00 8.25 9.36
C GLU A 108 -4.18 7.09 8.38
N VAL A 109 -3.57 7.17 7.19
CA VAL A 109 -3.60 6.07 6.20
C VAL A 109 -2.94 4.81 6.78
N VAL A 110 -1.80 4.94 7.46
CA VAL A 110 -1.11 3.81 8.10
C VAL A 110 -2.01 3.12 9.13
N GLU A 111 -2.65 3.89 10.02
CA GLU A 111 -3.55 3.32 11.03
C GLU A 111 -4.75 2.60 10.39
N LYS A 112 -5.40 3.24 9.42
CA LYS A 112 -6.54 2.61 8.72
C LYS A 112 -6.11 1.37 7.94
N PHE A 113 -4.92 1.39 7.33
CA PHE A 113 -4.39 0.24 6.62
C PHE A 113 -4.16 -0.94 7.57
N ILE A 114 -3.44 -0.74 8.67
CA ILE A 114 -3.16 -1.78 9.67
C ILE A 114 -4.47 -2.36 10.21
N ASN A 115 -5.39 -1.51 10.63
CA ASN A 115 -6.71 -1.95 11.11
C ASN A 115 -7.50 -2.72 10.04
N GLY A 116 -7.41 -2.31 8.78
CA GLY A 116 -8.09 -2.97 7.67
C GLY A 116 -7.54 -4.36 7.36
N VAL A 117 -6.23 -4.57 7.50
CA VAL A 117 -5.61 -5.87 7.25
C VAL A 117 -5.69 -6.81 8.46
N SER A 118 -5.73 -6.28 9.69
CA SER A 118 -5.83 -7.11 10.91
C SER A 118 -7.24 -7.66 11.17
N ASN A 119 -8.29 -6.99 10.68
CA ASN A 119 -9.68 -7.34 11.00
C ASN A 119 -10.44 -8.13 9.92
N GLY A 120 -9.84 -8.41 8.76
CA GLY A 120 -10.52 -9.06 7.63
C GLY A 120 -9.93 -10.40 7.23
#